data_AF-A0A842TE76-F1
#
_entry.id   AF-A0A842TE76-F1
#
_cell.length_a   1.000
_cell.length_b   1.000
_cell.length_c   1.000
_cell.angle_alpha   90.00
_cell.angle_beta   90.00
_cell.angle_gamma   90.00
#
_symmetry.space_group_name_H-M   'P 1'
#
loop_
_entity.id
_entity.type
_entity.pdbx_description
1 polymer ?
#
loop_
_entity_poly.entity_id
_entity_poly.type
_entity_poly.pdbx_seq_one_letter_code
_entity_poly.pdbx_strand_id
1 'polypeptide(L)'
;MKKMEEEIDPLIGPATISELNKTIAICTQSNHVNLKIIPDGCYTDGKTIFVAPPPPKIDPVIRWVLLEGNAIHESWHILFKSDFYYLKKFVEKYEKKYARKIPFIKYIAKDIVNIIEDGRIEYQGKIRFLGNVETIVFTNSFWLRKRPDTKKMPDWKKFMEFLLQLAVCKGIKERIKSIKIKSLLKISRFYLEWARVQENSRCSFIAAEKIIDLMIQYFDLEGDYSQQVPSPPESTKFNPKSDNVE
;
A
#
# COMPACT_ATOMS: atom_id res chain seq x y z
N MET A 1 -15.63 40.30 18.16
CA MET A 1 -14.23 39.82 18.32
C MET A 1 -13.92 38.85 17.20
N LYS A 2 -13.22 39.30 16.15
CA LYS A 2 -12.57 38.41 15.19
C LYS A 2 -11.28 37.90 15.85
N LYS A 3 -11.20 36.61 16.17
CA LYS A 3 -9.92 35.91 16.18
C LYS A 3 -9.87 35.14 14.88
N MET A 4 -9.05 35.64 13.96
CA MET A 4 -8.58 34.89 12.80
C MET A 4 -8.03 33.57 13.33
N GLU A 5 -8.68 32.47 13.00
CA GLU A 5 -7.97 31.19 12.90
C GLU A 5 -6.98 31.42 11.75
N GLU A 6 -5.70 31.56 12.10
CA GLU A 6 -4.64 31.43 11.12
C GLU A 6 -4.79 30.05 10.49
N GLU A 7 -5.25 30.00 9.24
CA GLU A 7 -5.04 28.86 8.35
C GLU A 7 -3.52 28.68 8.22
N ILE A 8 -2.95 27.93 9.14
CA ILE A 8 -1.60 27.40 9.01
C ILE A 8 -1.70 26.42 7.84
N ASP A 9 -1.16 26.81 6.70
CA ASP A 9 -0.95 25.92 5.56
C ASP A 9 -0.30 24.63 6.10
N PRO A 10 -0.97 23.46 6.00
CA PRO A 10 -0.56 22.24 6.69
C PRO A 10 0.81 21.71 6.22
N LEU A 11 1.41 22.34 5.21
CA LEU A 11 2.66 22.00 4.57
C LEU A 11 3.88 22.82 5.01
N ILE A 12 3.76 23.72 6.00
CA ILE A 12 4.86 24.64 6.35
C ILE A 12 6.03 23.91 7.04
N GLY A 13 6.92 23.41 6.19
CA GLY A 13 8.37 23.31 6.33
C GLY A 13 9.00 23.87 5.03
N PRO A 14 10.30 23.71 4.76
CA PRO A 14 11.00 24.34 3.61
C PRO A 14 10.54 23.88 2.21
N ALA A 15 9.47 23.10 2.11
CA ALA A 15 9.04 22.48 0.88
C ALA A 15 7.55 22.71 0.58
N THR A 16 7.27 23.09 -0.67
CA THR A 16 6.01 23.64 -1.16
C THR A 16 5.19 22.59 -1.91
N ILE A 17 3.87 22.80 -2.06
CA ILE A 17 3.00 22.04 -2.98
C ILE A 17 3.61 21.99 -4.39
N SER A 18 4.28 23.07 -4.80
CA SER A 18 4.95 23.15 -6.10
C SER A 18 6.06 22.12 -6.24
N GLU A 19 6.87 21.89 -5.22
CA GLU A 19 7.93 20.87 -5.25
C GLU A 19 7.36 19.46 -5.27
N LEU A 20 6.29 19.21 -4.50
CA LEU A 20 5.62 17.91 -4.54
C LEU A 20 5.02 17.61 -5.92
N ASN A 21 4.43 18.62 -6.57
CA ASN A 21 3.95 18.50 -7.95
C ASN A 21 5.09 18.24 -8.94
N LYS A 22 6.28 18.83 -8.74
CA LYS A 22 7.46 18.52 -9.57
C LYS A 22 7.89 17.06 -9.39
N THR A 23 7.95 16.58 -8.15
CA THR A 23 8.26 15.17 -7.86
C THR A 23 7.26 14.23 -8.54
N ILE A 24 5.96 14.52 -8.44
CA ILE A 24 4.90 13.75 -9.12
C ILE A 24 5.08 13.78 -10.64
N ALA A 25 5.36 14.94 -11.22
CA ALA A 25 5.58 15.06 -12.66
C ALA A 25 6.77 14.22 -13.14
N ILE A 26 7.87 14.20 -12.38
CA ILE A 26 9.04 13.37 -12.66
C ILE A 26 8.68 11.88 -12.57
N CYS A 27 8.01 11.47 -11.49
CA CYS A 27 7.68 10.07 -11.23
C CYS A 27 6.60 9.52 -12.16
N THR A 28 5.65 10.34 -12.60
CA THR A 28 4.58 9.92 -13.52
C THR A 28 4.94 10.16 -14.98
N GLN A 29 6.00 10.93 -15.25
CA GLN A 29 6.35 11.44 -16.58
C GLN A 29 5.21 12.24 -17.23
N SER A 30 4.39 12.90 -16.41
CA SER A 30 3.19 13.62 -16.83
C SER A 30 2.94 14.85 -15.96
N ASN A 31 2.62 15.98 -16.59
CA ASN A 31 2.22 17.20 -15.89
C ASN A 31 0.70 17.26 -15.64
N HIS A 32 -0.05 16.22 -16.03
CA HIS A 32 -1.51 16.20 -15.94
C HIS A 32 -2.03 15.46 -14.70
N VAL A 33 -1.13 14.93 -13.87
CA VAL A 33 -1.49 14.27 -12.61
C VAL A 33 -1.75 15.33 -11.55
N ASN A 34 -2.94 15.29 -10.96
CA ASN A 34 -3.34 16.21 -9.91
C ASN A 34 -2.88 15.72 -8.54
N LEU A 35 -2.64 16.65 -7.62
CA LEU A 35 -2.39 16.37 -6.21
C LEU A 35 -3.51 16.97 -5.35
N LYS A 36 -4.01 16.20 -4.39
CA LYS A 36 -4.96 16.68 -3.38
C LYS A 36 -4.50 16.26 -1.99
N ILE A 37 -4.46 17.23 -1.07
CA ILE A 37 -4.22 16.96 0.34
C ILE A 37 -5.56 16.58 1.00
N ILE A 38 -5.56 15.48 1.73
CA ILE A 38 -6.74 14.90 2.38
C ILE A 38 -6.50 14.67 3.88
N PRO A 39 -7.54 14.47 4.70
CA PRO A 39 -7.34 14.29 6.14
C PRO A 39 -6.73 12.94 6.55
N ASP A 40 -6.94 11.87 5.76
CA ASP A 40 -6.46 10.52 6.10
C ASP A 40 -6.23 9.63 4.87
N GLY A 41 -5.21 8.79 4.93
CA GLY A 41 -4.83 7.82 3.89
C GLY A 41 -3.94 8.38 2.77
N CYS A 42 -3.47 7.49 1.91
CA CYS A 42 -2.81 7.79 0.63
C CYS A 42 -3.37 6.83 -0.41
N TYR A 43 -3.75 7.34 -1.58
CA TYR A 43 -4.26 6.54 -2.71
C TYR A 43 -4.25 7.36 -3.99
N THR A 44 -4.37 6.69 -5.14
CA THR A 44 -4.52 7.32 -6.46
C THR A 44 -5.64 6.68 -7.26
N ASP A 45 -6.38 7.49 -8.01
CA ASP A 45 -7.41 7.05 -8.98
C ASP A 45 -6.89 6.88 -10.41
N GLY A 46 -5.58 6.93 -10.59
CA GLY A 46 -4.94 6.90 -11.91
C GLY A 46 -4.73 8.29 -12.54
N LYS A 47 -5.36 9.34 -11.98
CA LYS A 47 -5.25 10.74 -12.47
C LYS A 47 -4.98 11.76 -11.38
N THR A 48 -5.41 11.45 -10.16
CA THR A 48 -5.27 12.29 -8.97
C THR A 48 -4.64 11.47 -7.87
N ILE A 49 -3.55 11.99 -7.31
CA ILE A 49 -2.90 11.48 -6.12
C ILE A 49 -3.50 12.20 -4.91
N PHE A 50 -3.99 11.43 -3.95
CA PHE A 50 -4.50 11.94 -2.70
C PHE A 50 -3.54 11.57 -1.57
N VAL A 51 -3.05 12.55 -0.82
CA VAL A 51 -2.04 12.32 0.24
C VAL A 51 -2.48 13.00 1.53
N ALA A 52 -2.50 12.25 2.62
CA ALA A 52 -2.66 12.80 3.95
C ALA A 52 -1.31 13.26 4.53
N PRO A 53 -1.25 14.46 5.14
CA PRO A 53 -0.03 14.93 5.76
C PRO A 53 0.27 14.10 7.02
N PRO A 54 1.54 13.76 7.29
CA PRO A 54 1.90 13.08 8.53
C PRO A 54 1.58 13.96 9.76
N PRO A 55 1.33 13.36 10.95
CA PRO A 55 0.98 14.08 12.16
C PRO A 55 1.92 15.26 12.47
N PRO A 56 1.40 16.41 12.94
CA PRO A 56 2.18 17.63 13.13
C PRO A 56 3.26 17.51 14.21
N LYS A 57 3.14 16.54 15.12
CA LYS A 57 4.11 16.24 16.17
C LYS A 57 5.42 15.58 15.69
N ILE A 58 5.53 15.28 14.40
CA ILE A 58 6.75 14.72 13.79
C ILE A 58 7.64 15.89 13.33
N ASP A 59 8.96 15.70 13.40
CA ASP A 59 9.93 16.68 12.88
C ASP A 59 9.58 17.15 11.45
N PRO A 60 9.65 18.46 11.13
CA PRO A 60 9.22 18.99 9.83
C PRO A 60 9.94 18.38 8.62
N VAL A 61 11.25 18.09 8.73
CA VAL A 61 12.02 17.48 7.65
C VAL A 61 11.58 16.04 7.45
N ILE A 62 11.39 15.30 8.54
CA ILE A 62 10.84 13.93 8.47
C ILE A 62 9.42 13.94 7.89
N ARG A 63 8.57 14.90 8.28
CA ARG A 63 7.21 15.05 7.72
C ARG A 63 7.25 15.26 6.21
N TRP A 64 8.16 16.10 5.73
CA TRP A 64 8.34 16.32 4.30
C TRP A 64 8.74 15.03 3.57
N VAL A 65 9.79 14.35 4.03
CA VAL A 65 10.28 13.10 3.40
C VAL A 65 9.18 12.03 3.35
N LEU A 66 8.35 11.93 4.40
CA LEU A 66 7.21 11.01 4.42
C LEU A 66 6.11 11.40 3.42
N LEU A 67 5.81 12.70 3.31
CA LEU A 67 4.82 13.19 2.35
C LEU A 67 5.30 12.95 0.91
N GLU A 68 6.57 13.25 0.64
CA GLU A 68 7.21 13.00 -0.64
C GLU A 68 7.23 11.50 -0.97
N GLY A 69 7.61 10.65 -0.02
CA GLY A 69 7.61 9.20 -0.20
C GLY A 69 6.22 8.64 -0.52
N ASN A 70 5.18 9.10 0.18
CA ASN A 70 3.80 8.73 -0.12
C ASN A 70 3.40 9.17 -1.54
N ALA A 71 3.74 10.39 -1.95
CA ALA A 71 3.43 10.88 -3.29
C ALA A 71 4.19 10.11 -4.40
N ILE A 72 5.46 9.75 -4.17
CA ILE A 72 6.24 8.91 -5.10
C ILE A 72 5.58 7.53 -5.24
N HIS A 73 5.19 6.90 -4.13
CA HIS A 73 4.52 5.60 -4.13
C HIS A 73 3.23 5.64 -4.97
N GLU A 74 2.35 6.60 -4.71
CA GLU A 74 1.11 6.76 -5.48
C GLU A 74 1.37 7.13 -6.95
N SER A 75 2.43 7.89 -7.23
CA SER A 75 2.85 8.19 -8.60
C SER A 75 3.27 6.93 -9.37
N TRP A 76 3.89 5.96 -8.69
CA TRP A 76 4.30 4.71 -9.30
C TRP A 76 3.13 3.80 -9.63
N HIS A 77 2.05 3.81 -8.85
CA HIS A 77 0.81 3.15 -9.24
C HIS A 77 0.27 3.69 -10.58
N ILE A 78 0.35 5.00 -10.82
CA ILE A 78 -0.04 5.61 -12.11
C ILE A 78 0.93 5.19 -13.21
N LEU A 79 2.24 5.41 -13.01
CA LEU A 79 3.25 5.13 -14.03
C LEU A 79 3.23 3.67 -14.48
N PHE A 80 3.10 2.75 -13.52
CA PHE A 80 3.13 1.31 -13.74
C PHE A 80 1.75 0.67 -13.85
N LYS A 81 0.73 1.50 -14.12
CA LYS A 81 -0.63 1.08 -14.53
C LYS A 81 -1.23 0.01 -13.61
N SER A 82 -1.30 0.32 -12.33
CA SER A 82 -2.03 -0.53 -11.37
C SER A 82 -3.50 -0.67 -11.78
N ASP A 83 -3.98 -1.91 -11.84
CA ASP A 83 -5.34 -2.21 -12.30
C ASP A 83 -6.34 -2.17 -11.13
N PHE A 84 -6.77 -0.97 -10.77
CA PHE A 84 -7.70 -0.75 -9.66
C PHE A 84 -9.09 -1.34 -9.91
N TYR A 85 -9.50 -1.48 -11.18
CA TYR A 85 -10.76 -2.12 -11.53
C TYR A 85 -10.70 -3.63 -11.22
N TYR A 86 -9.64 -4.30 -11.65
CA TYR A 86 -9.46 -5.71 -11.38
C TYR A 86 -9.23 -5.97 -9.88
N LEU A 87 -8.56 -5.06 -9.18
CA LEU A 87 -8.45 -5.10 -7.71
C LEU A 87 -9.83 -5.14 -7.03
N LYS A 88 -10.76 -4.26 -7.45
CA LYS A 88 -12.14 -4.29 -6.96
C LYS A 88 -12.82 -5.63 -7.25
N LYS A 89 -12.68 -6.15 -8.48
CA LYS A 89 -13.26 -7.45 -8.89
C LYS A 89 -12.68 -8.63 -8.11
N PHE A 90 -11.39 -8.58 -7.81
CA PHE A 90 -10.70 -9.58 -7.01
C PHE A 90 -11.25 -9.65 -5.58
N VAL A 91 -11.44 -8.49 -4.94
CA VAL A 91 -12.04 -8.42 -3.59
C VAL A 91 -13.49 -8.92 -3.61
N GLU A 92 -14.30 -8.49 -4.59
CA GLU A 92 -15.69 -8.95 -4.78
C GLU A 92 -15.77 -10.48 -4.94
N LYS A 93 -14.82 -11.10 -5.65
CA LYS A 93 -14.74 -12.56 -5.83
C LYS A 93 -14.59 -13.29 -4.49
N TYR A 94 -13.67 -12.85 -3.63
CA TYR A 94 -13.42 -13.50 -2.34
C TYR A 94 -14.54 -13.25 -1.33
N GLU A 95 -15.11 -12.04 -1.30
CA GLU A 95 -16.28 -11.72 -0.49
C GLU A 95 -17.44 -12.66 -0.82
N LYS A 96 -17.80 -12.79 -2.11
CA LYS A 96 -18.88 -13.70 -2.54
C LYS A 96 -18.63 -15.16 -2.17
N LYS A 97 -17.38 -15.63 -2.27
CA LYS A 97 -17.04 -17.04 -2.07
C LYS A 97 -16.95 -17.43 -0.59
N TYR A 98 -16.48 -16.54 0.28
CA TYR A 98 -16.09 -16.91 1.65
C TYR A 98 -16.75 -16.08 2.76
N ALA A 99 -17.47 -14.98 2.48
CA ALA A 99 -17.99 -14.10 3.54
C ALA A 99 -18.90 -14.81 4.56
N ARG A 100 -19.61 -15.87 4.16
CA ARG A 100 -20.43 -16.67 5.10
C ARG A 100 -19.60 -17.40 6.16
N LYS A 101 -18.36 -17.77 5.84
CA LYS A 101 -17.45 -18.50 6.74
C LYS A 101 -16.44 -17.57 7.40
N ILE A 102 -15.99 -16.54 6.69
CA ILE A 102 -14.96 -15.59 7.10
C ILE A 102 -15.50 -14.18 6.84
N PRO A 103 -16.23 -13.55 7.78
CA PRO A 103 -16.94 -12.29 7.55
C PRO A 103 -16.04 -11.13 7.10
N PHE A 104 -14.75 -11.17 7.44
CA PHE A 104 -13.76 -10.14 7.14
C PHE A 104 -12.85 -10.50 5.95
N ILE A 105 -13.16 -11.55 5.17
CA ILE A 105 -12.31 -12.00 4.06
C ILE A 105 -12.04 -10.91 3.02
N LYS A 106 -12.98 -9.99 2.81
CA LYS A 106 -12.81 -8.87 1.88
C LYS A 106 -11.62 -7.98 2.25
N TYR A 107 -11.39 -7.78 3.54
CA TYR A 107 -10.29 -6.95 4.04
C TYR A 107 -8.95 -7.68 3.89
N ILE A 108 -8.92 -8.99 4.18
CA ILE A 108 -7.73 -9.81 3.92
C ILE A 108 -7.40 -9.80 2.43
N ALA A 109 -8.40 -10.04 1.56
CA ALA A 109 -8.20 -10.09 0.13
C ALA A 109 -7.65 -8.76 -0.39
N LYS A 110 -8.18 -7.64 0.11
CA LYS A 110 -7.73 -6.30 -0.21
C LYS A 110 -6.29 -6.03 0.27
N ASP A 111 -5.96 -6.39 1.50
CA ASP A 111 -4.62 -6.16 2.04
C ASP A 111 -3.57 -7.04 1.34
N ILE A 112 -3.86 -8.32 1.07
CA ILE A 112 -2.90 -9.20 0.36
C ILE A 112 -2.62 -8.68 -1.05
N VAL A 113 -3.65 -8.29 -1.80
CA VAL A 113 -3.44 -7.81 -3.17
C VAL A 113 -2.69 -6.48 -3.18
N ASN A 114 -3.01 -5.55 -2.26
CA ASN A 114 -2.27 -4.29 -2.11
C ASN A 114 -0.81 -4.54 -1.76
N ILE A 115 -0.52 -5.39 -0.77
CA ILE A 115 0.85 -5.74 -0.37
C ILE A 115 1.68 -6.21 -1.57
N ILE A 116 1.11 -7.08 -2.40
CA ILE A 116 1.82 -7.63 -3.57
C ILE A 116 1.99 -6.56 -4.65
N GLU A 117 0.95 -5.76 -4.88
CA GLU A 117 0.98 -4.69 -5.88
C GLU A 117 1.96 -3.57 -5.51
N ASP A 118 1.98 -3.14 -4.25
CA ASP A 118 2.94 -2.19 -3.70
C ASP A 118 4.37 -2.73 -3.84
N GLY A 119 4.56 -4.02 -3.54
CA GLY A 119 5.85 -4.69 -3.74
C GLY A 119 6.31 -4.67 -5.20
N ARG A 120 5.38 -4.80 -6.16
CA ARG A 120 5.65 -4.73 -7.61
C ARG A 120 5.98 -3.30 -8.04
N ILE A 121 5.12 -2.33 -7.77
CA ILE A 121 5.33 -0.94 -8.22
C ILE A 121 6.59 -0.34 -7.63
N GLU A 122 6.92 -0.68 -6.38
CA GLU A 122 8.16 -0.22 -5.77
C GLU A 122 9.40 -0.89 -6.36
N TYR A 123 9.33 -2.17 -6.73
CA TYR A 123 10.45 -2.84 -7.39
C TYR A 123 10.74 -2.21 -8.74
N GLN A 124 9.70 -1.99 -9.55
CA GLN A 124 9.84 -1.31 -10.84
C GLN A 124 10.31 0.13 -10.68
N GLY A 125 9.78 0.85 -9.69
CA GLY A 125 10.21 2.19 -9.33
C GLY A 125 11.68 2.25 -8.94
N LYS A 126 12.15 1.28 -8.15
CA LYS A 126 13.55 1.18 -7.71
C LYS A 126 14.53 0.92 -8.85
N ILE A 127 14.15 0.12 -9.84
CA ILE A 127 14.96 -0.10 -11.04
C ILE A 127 15.06 1.18 -11.88
N ARG A 128 13.96 1.92 -11.99
CA ARG A 128 13.85 3.08 -12.88
C ARG A 128 14.39 4.38 -12.27
N PHE A 129 14.21 4.60 -10.98
CA PHE A 129 14.48 5.87 -10.30
C PHE A 129 15.44 5.70 -9.13
N LEU A 130 16.74 5.52 -9.43
CA LEU A 130 17.78 5.26 -8.42
C LEU A 130 17.81 6.29 -7.27
N GLY A 131 17.57 7.57 -7.55
CA GLY A 131 17.56 8.64 -6.54
C GLY A 131 16.36 8.62 -5.58
N ASN A 132 15.22 8.07 -5.99
CA ASN A 132 13.98 8.07 -5.18
C ASN A 132 13.86 6.83 -4.27
N VAL A 133 14.79 5.88 -4.42
CA VAL A 133 14.82 4.63 -3.65
C VAL A 133 14.97 4.90 -2.16
N GLU A 134 15.81 5.86 -1.78
CA GLU A 134 16.09 6.15 -0.37
C GLU A 134 14.87 6.73 0.34
N THR A 135 14.14 7.65 -0.30
CA THR A 135 12.90 8.23 0.22
C THR A 135 11.83 7.17 0.48
N ILE A 136 11.64 6.23 -0.46
CA ILE A 136 10.70 5.13 -0.31
C ILE A 136 11.13 4.16 0.80
N VAL A 137 12.42 3.77 0.83
CA VAL A 137 12.96 2.89 1.86
C VAL A 137 12.83 3.51 3.25
N PHE A 138 13.07 4.82 3.37
CA PHE A 138 12.87 5.58 4.60
C PHE A 138 11.40 5.55 5.03
N THR A 139 10.50 5.90 4.11
CA THR A 139 9.06 5.99 4.36
C THR A 139 8.48 4.64 4.82
N ASN A 140 8.80 3.56 4.11
CA ASN A 140 8.39 2.21 4.49
C ASN A 140 8.95 1.79 5.86
N SER A 141 10.22 2.10 6.11
CA SER A 141 10.85 1.79 7.39
C SER A 141 10.22 2.54 8.55
N PHE A 142 9.83 3.80 8.33
CA PHE A 142 9.16 4.63 9.33
C PHE A 142 7.79 4.07 9.70
N TRP A 143 6.94 3.77 8.71
CA TRP A 143 5.59 3.25 8.95
C TRP A 143 5.61 1.84 9.56
N LEU A 144 6.54 0.97 9.13
CA LEU A 144 6.69 -0.36 9.72
C LEU A 144 7.07 -0.31 11.20
N ARG A 145 7.90 0.65 11.65
CA ARG A 145 8.26 0.79 13.07
C ARG A 145 7.06 1.19 13.96
N LYS A 146 6.00 1.73 13.36
CA LYS A 146 4.77 2.12 14.06
C LYS A 146 3.73 1.02 14.12
N ARG A 147 3.98 -0.13 13.47
CA ARG A 147 3.06 -1.27 13.47
C ARG A 147 3.10 -2.00 14.82
N PRO A 148 1.99 -2.64 15.23
CA PRO A 148 1.90 -3.33 16.52
C PRO A 148 2.86 -4.53 16.62
N ASP A 149 3.33 -4.83 17.84
CA ASP A 149 4.18 -6.01 18.11
C ASP A 149 3.43 -7.30 17.76
N THR A 150 4.03 -8.12 16.90
CA THR A 150 3.43 -9.36 16.41
C THR A 150 3.32 -10.46 17.47
N LYS A 151 4.04 -10.37 18.60
CA LYS A 151 4.13 -11.46 19.62
C LYS A 151 2.77 -11.99 20.08
N LYS A 152 1.81 -11.10 20.31
CA LYS A 152 0.48 -11.44 20.84
C LYS A 152 -0.59 -11.69 19.77
N MET A 153 -0.24 -11.62 18.49
CA MET A 153 -1.20 -11.81 17.40
C MET A 153 -1.48 -13.31 17.13
N PRO A 154 -2.68 -13.67 16.65
CA PRO A 154 -2.94 -14.94 16.00
C PRO A 154 -1.97 -15.21 14.84
N ASP A 155 -1.66 -16.48 14.57
CA ASP A 155 -0.65 -16.85 13.58
C ASP A 155 -0.95 -16.34 12.16
N TRP A 156 -2.22 -16.26 11.76
CA TRP A 156 -2.60 -15.71 10.45
C TRP A 156 -2.40 -14.19 10.36
N LYS A 157 -2.64 -13.44 11.46
CA LYS A 157 -2.32 -12.01 11.52
C LYS A 157 -0.81 -11.78 11.48
N LYS A 158 -0.03 -12.59 12.20
CA LYS A 158 1.45 -12.58 12.11
C LYS A 158 1.92 -12.83 10.68
N PHE A 159 1.31 -13.79 10.00
CA PHE A 159 1.62 -14.08 8.60
C PHE A 159 1.40 -12.86 7.70
N MET A 160 0.27 -12.16 7.85
CA MET A 160 -0.02 -10.92 7.12
C MET A 160 1.06 -9.84 7.36
N GLU A 161 1.46 -9.63 8.62
CA GLU A 161 2.53 -8.69 8.98
C GLU A 161 3.87 -9.05 8.32
N PHE A 162 4.23 -10.33 8.33
CA PHE A 162 5.47 -10.79 7.71
C PHE A 162 5.41 -10.74 6.18
N LEU A 163 4.24 -10.96 5.58
CA LEU A 163 4.04 -10.82 4.14
C LEU A 163 4.25 -9.36 3.70
N LEU A 164 3.67 -8.40 4.44
CA LEU A 164 3.92 -6.98 4.24
C LEU A 164 5.41 -6.66 4.33
N GLN A 165 6.09 -7.09 5.41
CA GLN A 165 7.53 -6.88 5.55
C GLN A 165 8.33 -7.45 4.37
N LEU A 166 7.98 -8.65 3.87
CA LEU A 166 8.65 -9.22 2.70
C LEU A 166 8.42 -8.40 1.42
N ALA A 167 7.24 -7.80 1.26
CA ALA A 167 6.89 -7.05 0.07
C ALA A 167 7.64 -5.72 -0.01
N VAL A 168 7.64 -4.94 1.09
CA VAL A 168 8.15 -3.56 1.11
C VAL A 168 9.55 -3.41 1.70
N CYS A 169 10.06 -4.40 2.45
CA CYS A 169 11.43 -4.42 2.98
C CYS A 169 12.32 -5.45 2.30
N LYS A 170 13.64 -5.30 2.47
CA LYS A 170 14.65 -6.29 2.06
C LYS A 170 14.65 -7.59 2.91
N GLY A 171 13.61 -7.82 3.72
CA GLY A 171 13.50 -9.00 4.57
C GLY A 171 12.62 -8.79 5.81
N ILE A 172 12.44 -9.88 6.56
CA ILE A 172 11.68 -9.92 7.82
C ILE A 172 12.61 -9.51 8.96
N LYS A 173 12.21 -8.53 9.76
CA LYS A 173 13.03 -8.00 10.87
C LYS A 173 12.97 -8.87 12.12
N GLU A 174 11.93 -9.69 12.26
CA GLU A 174 11.62 -10.46 13.45
C GLU A 174 11.90 -11.95 13.28
N ARG A 175 12.23 -12.63 14.39
CA ARG A 175 12.39 -14.09 14.39
C ARG A 175 11.02 -14.77 14.36
N ILE A 176 10.74 -15.48 13.28
CA ILE A 176 9.54 -16.32 13.19
C ILE A 176 9.74 -17.58 14.04
N LYS A 177 8.84 -17.82 15.00
CA LYS A 177 8.86 -19.04 15.84
C LYS A 177 8.00 -20.17 15.26
N SER A 178 6.81 -19.85 14.75
CA SER A 178 5.84 -20.82 14.22
C SER A 178 6.34 -21.50 12.94
N ILE A 179 6.43 -22.83 12.95
CA ILE A 179 6.80 -23.65 11.78
C ILE A 179 5.77 -23.46 10.65
N LYS A 180 4.49 -23.40 11.03
CA LYS A 180 3.38 -23.18 10.10
C LYS A 180 3.53 -21.88 9.33
N ILE A 181 3.82 -20.78 10.03
CA ILE A 181 4.10 -19.48 9.41
C ILE A 181 5.33 -19.56 8.50
N LYS A 182 6.42 -20.20 8.94
CA LYS A 182 7.64 -20.33 8.12
C LYS A 182 7.37 -21.05 6.80
N SER A 183 6.66 -22.18 6.84
CA SER A 183 6.33 -22.95 5.66
C SER A 183 5.48 -22.14 4.69
N LEU A 184 4.44 -21.46 5.19
CA LEU A 184 3.58 -20.63 4.37
C LEU A 184 4.32 -19.42 3.77
N LEU A 185 5.17 -18.73 4.55
CA LEU A 185 5.98 -17.62 4.05
C LEU A 185 6.98 -18.07 2.99
N LYS A 186 7.56 -19.26 3.12
CA LYS A 186 8.48 -19.80 2.10
C LYS A 186 7.79 -19.92 0.74
N ILE A 187 6.58 -20.49 0.71
CA ILE A 187 5.80 -20.65 -0.53
C ILE A 187 5.29 -19.28 -1.01
N SER A 188 4.78 -18.45 -0.10
CA SER A 188 4.26 -17.11 -0.44
C SER A 188 5.35 -16.21 -1.00
N ARG A 189 6.59 -16.32 -0.50
CA ARG A 189 7.74 -15.59 -1.02
C ARG A 189 8.01 -15.91 -2.49
N PHE A 190 7.86 -17.17 -2.91
CA PHE A 190 8.00 -17.52 -4.33
C PHE A 190 7.02 -16.73 -5.19
N TYR A 191 5.73 -16.71 -4.83
CA TYR A 191 4.71 -15.97 -5.58
C TYR A 191 4.91 -14.46 -5.52
N LEU A 192 5.32 -13.93 -4.37
CA LEU A 192 5.61 -12.52 -4.18
C LEU A 192 6.78 -12.06 -5.07
N GLU A 193 7.91 -12.78 -5.05
CA GLU A 193 9.07 -12.46 -5.89
C GLU A 193 8.75 -12.64 -7.38
N TRP A 194 7.98 -13.68 -7.73
CA TRP A 194 7.54 -13.90 -9.10
C TRP A 194 6.68 -12.75 -9.61
N ALA A 195 5.68 -12.29 -8.85
CA ALA A 195 4.81 -11.17 -9.25
C ALA A 195 5.54 -9.83 -9.26
N ARG A 196 6.45 -9.61 -8.31
CA ARG A 196 7.22 -8.37 -8.15
C ARG A 196 7.96 -7.97 -9.44
N VAL A 197 8.53 -8.92 -10.16
CA VAL A 197 9.32 -8.66 -11.37
C VAL A 197 8.47 -8.51 -12.64
N GLN A 198 7.15 -8.74 -12.57
CA GLN A 198 6.27 -8.67 -13.73
C GLN A 198 5.86 -7.23 -14.01
N GLU A 199 5.78 -6.85 -15.28
CA GLU A 199 5.33 -5.53 -15.69
C GLU A 199 3.82 -5.31 -15.45
N ASN A 200 3.04 -6.38 -15.51
CA ASN A 200 1.58 -6.35 -15.46
C ASN A 200 1.02 -6.68 -14.06
N SER A 201 0.12 -5.83 -13.58
CA SER A 201 -0.70 -6.00 -12.37
C SER A 201 -1.45 -7.34 -12.31
N ARG A 202 -1.74 -7.97 -13.46
CA ARG A 202 -2.40 -9.29 -13.52
C ARG A 202 -1.68 -10.37 -12.71
N CYS A 203 -0.35 -10.33 -12.73
CA CYS A 203 0.47 -11.28 -12.00
C CYS A 203 0.37 -11.07 -10.48
N SER A 204 0.21 -9.82 -10.01
CA SER A 204 -0.07 -9.51 -8.61
C SER A 204 -1.34 -10.20 -8.13
N PHE A 205 -2.41 -10.19 -8.94
CA PHE A 205 -3.66 -10.86 -8.57
C PHE A 205 -3.57 -12.39 -8.55
N ILE A 206 -2.82 -12.99 -9.48
CA ILE A 206 -2.59 -14.44 -9.49
C ILE A 206 -1.81 -14.85 -8.24
N ALA A 207 -0.75 -14.10 -7.89
CA ALA A 207 0.00 -14.33 -6.66
C ALA A 207 -0.87 -14.14 -5.42
N ALA A 208 -1.71 -13.10 -5.39
CA ALA A 208 -2.65 -12.84 -4.30
C ALA A 208 -3.63 -14.01 -4.12
N GLU A 209 -4.21 -14.53 -5.21
CA GLU A 209 -5.11 -15.69 -5.18
C GLU A 209 -4.42 -16.91 -4.57
N LYS A 210 -3.20 -17.23 -5.03
CA LYS A 210 -2.42 -18.35 -4.48
C LYS A 210 -2.10 -18.18 -3.00
N ILE A 211 -1.73 -16.98 -2.58
CA ILE A 211 -1.38 -16.69 -1.19
C ILE A 211 -2.62 -16.75 -0.28
N ILE A 212 -3.77 -16.18 -0.70
CA ILE A 212 -5.02 -16.25 0.08
C ILE A 212 -5.49 -17.70 0.19
N ASP A 213 -5.48 -18.46 -0.91
CA ASP A 213 -5.93 -19.84 -0.90
C ASP A 213 -5.06 -20.70 0.02
N LEU A 214 -3.74 -20.51 0.00
CA LEU A 214 -2.84 -21.15 0.96
C LEU A 214 -3.13 -20.70 2.40
N MET A 215 -3.40 -19.41 2.61
CA MET A 215 -3.70 -18.89 3.95
C MET A 215 -4.98 -19.51 4.51
N ILE A 216 -6.04 -19.64 3.71
CA ILE A 216 -7.32 -20.29 4.09
C ILE A 216 -7.13 -21.79 4.34
N GLN A 217 -6.28 -22.46 3.57
CA GLN A 217 -5.99 -23.89 3.79
C GLN A 217 -5.17 -24.13 5.05
N TYR A 218 -4.23 -23.23 5.35
CA TYR A 218 -3.33 -23.41 6.48
C TYR A 218 -3.99 -22.92 7.77
N PHE A 219 -4.63 -21.76 7.81
CA PHE A 219 -5.15 -21.18 9.05
C PHE A 219 -6.66 -21.27 9.18
N ASP A 220 -7.09 -21.42 10.43
CA ASP A 220 -8.46 -21.07 10.77
C ASP A 220 -8.53 -19.56 10.97
N LEU A 221 -9.33 -18.89 10.14
CA LEU A 221 -9.39 -17.43 10.06
C LEU A 221 -10.53 -16.95 10.96
N GLU A 222 -10.36 -17.18 12.26
CA GLU A 222 -11.29 -16.75 13.30
C GLU A 222 -10.92 -15.37 13.88
N GLY A 223 -11.91 -14.70 14.46
CA GLY A 223 -11.77 -13.45 15.19
C GLY A 223 -12.18 -12.22 14.38
N ASP A 224 -11.47 -11.12 14.60
CA ASP A 224 -11.69 -9.84 13.94
C ASP A 224 -10.53 -9.48 13.01
N TYR A 225 -10.78 -8.57 12.07
CA TYR A 225 -9.72 -7.97 11.27
C TYR A 225 -10.06 -6.53 10.92
N SER A 226 -9.18 -5.63 11.34
CA SER A 226 -9.15 -4.26 10.82
C SER A 226 -8.24 -4.24 9.61
N GLN A 227 -8.76 -3.71 8.50
CA GLN A 227 -7.99 -3.45 7.29
C GLN A 227 -6.72 -2.67 7.62
N GLN A 228 -5.58 -3.12 7.11
CA GLN A 228 -4.27 -2.58 7.44
C GLN A 228 -3.79 -1.55 6.42
N VAL A 229 -4.25 -1.64 5.18
CA VAL A 229 -3.99 -0.65 4.13
C VAL A 229 -5.25 0.21 3.98
N PRO A 230 -5.22 1.53 4.21
CA PRO A 230 -6.42 2.38 4.12
C PRO A 230 -7.17 2.23 2.79
N SER A 231 -8.50 2.28 2.84
CA SER A 231 -9.32 2.44 1.64
C SER A 231 -9.47 3.93 1.30
N PRO A 232 -9.60 4.30 0.02
CA PRO A 232 -10.10 5.63 -0.33
C PRO A 232 -11.42 5.89 0.40
N PRO A 233 -11.58 7.02 1.12
CA PRO A 233 -12.86 7.37 1.72
C PRO A 233 -13.90 7.63 0.62
N GLU A 234 -15.15 7.26 0.88
CA GLU A 234 -16.26 7.38 -0.08
C GLU A 234 -16.43 8.80 -0.63
N SER A 235 -16.06 9.81 0.17
CA SER A 235 -16.08 11.23 -0.19
C SER A 235 -15.21 11.59 -1.40
N THR A 236 -14.25 10.74 -1.77
CA THR A 236 -13.37 11.00 -2.91
C THR A 236 -13.96 10.61 -4.25
N LYS A 237 -15.14 9.98 -4.25
CA LYS A 237 -15.82 9.49 -5.47
C LYS A 237 -14.89 8.61 -6.33
N PHE A 238 -13.97 7.89 -5.67
CA PHE A 238 -13.06 6.95 -6.29
C PHE A 238 -13.83 5.93 -7.13
N ASN A 239 -13.76 6.07 -8.46
CA ASN A 239 -14.45 5.19 -9.39
C ASN A 239 -13.47 4.75 -10.47
N PRO A 240 -12.69 3.68 -10.23
CA PRO A 240 -11.71 3.21 -11.19
C PRO A 240 -12.46 2.73 -12.43
N LYS A 241 -12.34 3.47 -13.54
CA LYS A 241 -12.79 3.01 -14.85
C LYS A 241 -11.78 1.97 -15.33
N SER A 242 -12.24 0.90 -16.00
CA SER A 242 -11.30 0.01 -16.66
C SER A 242 -10.69 0.76 -17.83
N ASP A 243 -9.37 0.94 -17.82
CA ASP A 243 -8.66 1.46 -19.00
C ASP A 243 -8.58 0.42 -20.13
N ASN A 244 -8.99 -0.83 -19.87
CA ASN A 244 -9.03 -1.91 -20.84
C ASN A 244 -10.44 -2.56 -20.87
N VAL A 245 -11.30 -2.03 -21.75
CA VAL A 245 -12.28 -2.85 -22.49
C VAL A 245 -11.80 -2.88 -23.93
N GLU A 246 -10.76 -3.67 -24.18
CA GLU A 246 -10.42 -4.21 -25.50
C GLU A 246 -10.09 -5.69 -25.32
#